data_AF-A0A1B1U717-F1
#
_entry.id   AF-A0A1B1U717-F1
#
_cell.length_a   1.000
_cell.length_b   1.000
_cell.length_c   1.000
_cell.angle_alpha   90.00
_cell.angle_beta   90.00
_cell.angle_gamma   90.00
#
_symmetry.space_group_name_H-M   'P 1'
#
loop_
_entity.id
_entity.type
_entity.pdbx_description
1 polymer ?
#
loop_
_entity_poly.entity_id
_entity_poly.type
_entity_poly.pdbx_seq_one_letter_code
_entity_poly.pdbx_strand_id
1 'polypeptide(L)'
;MLDFTTPPLQAIAYLLSKKPLALRDKADFRHHTAQTAFTISGITNIDRLSAFQNSIALAMLKGQSFSEWKKANANLIEGWEGANPKRLKKIYAHNLKNAYASGRKMEMMSRPAFKTPKDREGIEDGWFFRFSCVLDSATRPTHRVLHGTILPRNHSFWDTHTPPLDWGCRCRIDIFSSYDLEQKGWTPSSTPPISSIANPFASSSTSSHLAQIIAKKLEAHSHNKTASKALHSLQTELKKREKTFRALRRLYDSPDLKTPYSIGSIPSTLTSLLGTKEVGIVADTMRRHKSKHPEIDAFDYSLIPYILENIDSLYTDPKDERYLILISKKFDRHYRLALKHIKEKNEIWVSSLVGIDSEKKILREKRKLERNKTLVVVKDRPTPYAPMR
;
A
#
# COMPACT_ATOMS: atom_id res chain seq x y z
N MET A 1 -4.94 27.91 -25.27
CA MET A 1 -6.41 27.89 -25.42
C MET A 1 -6.79 26.45 -25.76
N LEU A 2 -7.73 25.82 -25.06
CA LEU A 2 -8.13 24.45 -25.41
C LEU A 2 -8.93 24.54 -26.72
N ASP A 3 -8.38 23.98 -27.80
CA ASP A 3 -9.11 23.82 -29.04
C ASP A 3 -10.12 22.67 -28.86
N PHE A 4 -11.41 23.01 -28.96
CA PHE A 4 -12.52 22.04 -28.88
C PHE A 4 -12.98 21.57 -30.26
N THR A 5 -12.36 22.07 -31.34
CA THR A 5 -12.70 21.74 -32.73
C THR A 5 -11.85 20.60 -33.28
N THR A 6 -10.66 20.37 -32.70
CA THR A 6 -9.80 19.24 -33.07
C THR A 6 -9.90 18.09 -32.07
N PRO A 7 -9.99 16.83 -32.54
CA PRO A 7 -9.98 15.69 -31.64
C PRO A 7 -8.69 15.60 -30.82
N PRO A 8 -8.76 15.16 -29.55
CA PRO A 8 -7.59 15.07 -28.68
C PRO A 8 -6.76 13.81 -28.99
N LEU A 9 -6.06 13.82 -30.13
CA LEU A 9 -5.39 12.63 -30.70
C LEU A 9 -4.41 11.98 -29.73
N GLN A 10 -3.61 12.75 -28.99
CA GLN A 10 -2.66 12.21 -28.01
C GLN A 10 -3.40 11.53 -26.85
N ALA A 11 -4.55 12.06 -26.43
CA ALA A 11 -5.36 11.46 -25.38
C ALA A 11 -6.00 10.15 -25.86
N ILE A 12 -6.53 10.13 -27.09
CA ILE A 12 -7.08 8.93 -27.73
C ILE A 12 -5.98 7.87 -27.89
N ALA A 13 -4.81 8.24 -28.38
CA ALA A 13 -3.66 7.34 -28.54
C ALA A 13 -3.24 6.72 -27.20
N TYR A 14 -3.16 7.51 -26.13
CA TYR A 14 -2.89 6.99 -24.79
C TYR A 14 -3.98 6.04 -24.29
N LEU A 15 -5.26 6.35 -24.55
CA LEU A 15 -6.34 5.45 -24.14
C LEU A 15 -6.23 4.11 -24.87
N LEU A 16 -5.99 4.13 -26.19
CA LEU A 16 -5.91 2.94 -27.04
C LEU A 16 -4.62 2.14 -26.87
N SER A 17 -3.53 2.75 -26.41
CA SER A 17 -2.27 2.03 -26.15
C SER A 17 -2.36 1.08 -24.95
N LYS A 18 -3.37 1.24 -24.08
CA LYS A 18 -3.60 0.36 -22.95
C LYS A 18 -4.12 -0.99 -23.41
N LYS A 19 -3.49 -2.07 -22.95
CA LYS A 19 -3.98 -3.43 -23.19
C LYS A 19 -5.26 -3.69 -22.37
N PRO A 20 -6.36 -4.18 -22.98
CA PRO A 20 -7.49 -4.72 -22.24
C PRO A 20 -7.05 -5.87 -21.33
N LEU A 21 -7.36 -5.75 -20.04
CA LEU A 21 -6.97 -6.73 -19.02
C LEU A 21 -8.15 -7.09 -18.12
N ALA A 22 -8.58 -8.34 -18.22
CA ALA A 22 -9.55 -8.93 -17.30
C ALA A 22 -8.86 -9.30 -15.99
N LEU A 23 -9.36 -8.76 -14.87
CA LEU A 23 -8.85 -9.08 -13.54
C LEU A 23 -9.70 -10.20 -12.93
N ARG A 24 -9.04 -11.24 -12.40
CA ARG A 24 -9.71 -12.35 -11.72
C ARG A 24 -10.15 -11.96 -10.31
N ASP A 25 -9.30 -11.24 -9.59
CA ASP A 25 -9.64 -10.69 -8.26
C ASP A 25 -9.92 -9.19 -8.34
N LYS A 26 -10.99 -8.76 -7.67
CA LYS A 26 -11.33 -7.35 -7.50
C LYS A 26 -10.27 -6.61 -6.68
N ALA A 27 -9.53 -7.28 -5.80
CA ALA A 27 -8.43 -6.71 -5.03
C ALA A 27 -7.25 -6.24 -5.89
N ASP A 28 -7.13 -6.78 -7.10
CA ASP A 28 -6.10 -6.39 -8.09
C ASP A 28 -6.49 -5.13 -8.87
N PHE A 29 -7.76 -4.69 -8.75
CA PHE A 29 -8.25 -3.46 -9.38
C PHE A 29 -7.76 -2.24 -8.58
N ARG A 30 -6.51 -1.86 -8.84
CA ARG A 30 -5.83 -0.72 -8.24
C ARG A 30 -5.65 0.40 -9.26
N HIS A 31 -5.41 1.62 -8.77
CA HIS A 31 -5.23 2.80 -9.63
C HIS A 31 -4.06 2.62 -10.62
N HIS A 32 -2.92 2.10 -10.14
CA HIS A 32 -1.77 1.75 -10.98
C HIS A 32 -2.14 0.80 -12.13
N THR A 33 -2.92 -0.26 -11.84
CA THR A 33 -3.38 -1.20 -12.86
C THR A 33 -4.22 -0.50 -13.93
N ALA A 34 -5.06 0.47 -13.53
CA ALA A 34 -5.86 1.28 -14.46
C ALA A 34 -5.02 2.35 -15.21
N GLN A 35 -3.81 2.67 -14.75
CA GLN A 35 -2.88 3.55 -15.47
C GLN A 35 -2.15 2.81 -16.59
N THR A 36 -1.84 1.52 -16.42
CA THR A 36 -1.06 0.72 -17.38
C THR A 36 -1.92 -0.16 -18.30
N ALA A 37 -3.10 -0.59 -17.84
CA ALA A 37 -4.01 -1.43 -18.60
C ALA A 37 -5.44 -0.85 -18.64
N PHE A 38 -6.23 -1.26 -19.64
CA PHE A 38 -7.64 -0.93 -19.70
C PHE A 38 -8.42 -2.03 -19.00
N THR A 39 -9.02 -1.71 -17.85
CA THR A 39 -9.74 -2.69 -17.05
C THR A 39 -10.96 -2.06 -16.40
N ILE A 40 -12.02 -2.85 -16.25
CA ILE A 40 -13.26 -2.49 -15.56
C ILE A 40 -13.58 -3.63 -14.61
N SER A 41 -13.60 -3.35 -13.30
CA SER A 41 -13.93 -4.35 -12.26
C SER A 41 -15.20 -5.13 -12.61
N GLY A 42 -15.19 -6.46 -12.51
CA GLY A 42 -16.36 -7.28 -12.82
C GLY A 42 -16.72 -7.40 -14.30
N ILE A 43 -15.83 -7.01 -15.22
CA ILE A 43 -15.87 -7.47 -16.61
C ILE A 43 -14.66 -8.39 -16.82
N THR A 44 -14.94 -9.67 -17.05
CA THR A 44 -13.92 -10.71 -17.27
C THR A 44 -13.72 -11.04 -18.75
N ASN A 45 -14.65 -10.64 -19.62
CA ASN A 45 -14.55 -10.81 -21.05
C ASN A 45 -13.69 -9.68 -21.67
N ILE A 46 -12.62 -10.06 -22.35
CA ILE A 46 -11.64 -9.14 -22.95
C ILE A 46 -12.25 -8.36 -24.12
N ASP A 47 -13.08 -9.00 -24.96
CA ASP A 47 -13.74 -8.34 -26.10
C ASP A 47 -14.70 -7.25 -25.62
N ARG A 48 -15.42 -7.50 -24.52
CA ARG A 48 -16.29 -6.49 -23.90
C ARG A 48 -15.47 -5.32 -23.34
N LEU A 49 -14.31 -5.58 -22.73
CA LEU A 49 -13.39 -4.52 -22.29
C LEU A 49 -12.88 -3.69 -23.49
N SER A 50 -12.46 -4.36 -24.56
CA SER A 50 -12.02 -3.71 -25.81
C SER A 50 -13.13 -2.85 -26.42
N ALA A 51 -14.37 -3.35 -26.46
CA ALA A 51 -15.52 -2.60 -26.92
C ALA A 51 -15.80 -1.35 -26.05
N PHE A 52 -15.67 -1.46 -24.72
CA PHE A 52 -15.76 -0.29 -23.83
C PHE A 52 -14.64 0.73 -24.11
N GLN A 53 -13.40 0.28 -24.26
CA GLN A 53 -12.27 1.15 -24.56
C GLN A 53 -12.49 1.91 -25.88
N ASN A 54 -12.87 1.19 -26.94
CA ASN A 54 -13.14 1.76 -28.25
C ASN A 54 -14.34 2.72 -28.23
N SER A 55 -15.39 2.41 -27.48
CA SER A 55 -16.55 3.30 -27.34
C SER A 55 -16.18 4.64 -26.69
N ILE A 56 -15.27 4.64 -25.72
CA ILE A 56 -14.81 5.85 -25.05
C ILE A 56 -13.89 6.65 -25.98
N ALA A 57 -12.99 5.97 -26.71
CA ALA A 57 -12.16 6.61 -27.72
C ALA A 57 -13.01 7.30 -28.81
N LEU A 58 -14.05 6.63 -29.28
CA LEU A 58 -15.00 7.19 -30.26
C LEU A 58 -15.77 8.38 -29.68
N ALA A 59 -16.16 8.32 -28.40
CA ALA A 59 -16.79 9.46 -27.74
C ALA A 59 -15.86 10.67 -27.64
N MET A 60 -14.57 10.45 -27.37
CA MET A 60 -13.56 11.51 -27.36
C MET A 60 -13.33 12.10 -28.75
N LEU A 61 -13.33 11.26 -29.79
CA LEU A 61 -13.22 11.70 -31.18
C LEU A 61 -14.40 12.60 -31.59
N LYS A 62 -15.61 12.24 -31.16
CA LYS A 62 -16.87 12.92 -31.51
C LYS A 62 -17.28 14.04 -30.54
N GLY A 63 -16.52 14.28 -29.47
CA GLY A 63 -16.90 15.25 -28.44
C GLY A 63 -18.19 14.91 -27.67
N GLN A 64 -18.55 13.63 -27.59
CA GLN A 64 -19.82 13.21 -26.96
C GLN A 64 -19.82 13.45 -25.45
N SER A 65 -20.97 13.87 -24.92
CA SER A 65 -21.25 13.86 -23.49
C SER A 65 -21.49 12.43 -22.97
N PHE A 66 -21.48 12.27 -21.64
CA PHE A 66 -21.84 10.98 -21.02
C PHE A 66 -23.24 10.48 -21.41
N SER A 67 -24.21 11.40 -21.55
CA SER A 67 -25.58 11.03 -21.91
C SER A 67 -25.65 10.46 -23.33
N GLU A 68 -24.98 11.12 -24.27
CA GLU A 68 -24.90 10.69 -25.67
C GLU A 68 -24.11 9.39 -25.81
N TRP A 69 -22.97 9.27 -25.14
CA TRP A 69 -22.18 8.03 -25.11
C TRP A 69 -23.00 6.86 -24.57
N LYS A 70 -23.73 7.06 -23.46
CA LYS A 70 -24.58 6.02 -22.86
C LYS A 70 -25.68 5.59 -23.83
N LYS A 71 -26.33 6.54 -24.50
CA LYS A 71 -27.39 6.26 -25.49
C LYS A 71 -26.84 5.52 -26.71
N ALA A 72 -25.69 5.95 -27.24
CA ALA A 72 -25.06 5.35 -28.41
C ALA A 72 -24.50 3.93 -28.17
N ASN A 73 -24.26 3.55 -26.92
CA ASN A 73 -23.66 2.27 -26.54
C ASN A 73 -24.61 1.41 -25.69
N ALA A 74 -25.93 1.54 -25.86
CA ALA A 74 -26.93 0.80 -25.10
C ALA A 74 -26.69 -0.72 -25.15
N ASN A 75 -26.48 -1.28 -26.34
CA ASN A 75 -26.25 -2.73 -26.54
C ASN A 75 -24.97 -3.22 -25.82
N LEU A 76 -23.93 -2.39 -25.74
CA LEU A 76 -22.70 -2.74 -25.02
C LEU A 76 -22.91 -2.77 -23.50
N ILE A 77 -23.81 -1.92 -23.00
CA ILE A 77 -24.12 -1.76 -21.58
C ILE A 77 -25.15 -2.79 -21.11
N GLU A 78 -26.08 -3.16 -21.98
CA GLU A 78 -27.14 -4.12 -21.71
C GLU A 78 -26.60 -5.48 -21.26
N GLY A 79 -27.31 -6.14 -20.33
CA GLY A 79 -26.89 -7.42 -19.77
C GLY A 79 -25.62 -7.37 -18.90
N TRP A 80 -25.08 -6.19 -18.57
CA TRP A 80 -24.02 -6.08 -17.56
C TRP A 80 -24.60 -5.72 -16.19
N GLU A 81 -24.39 -6.58 -15.20
CA GLU A 81 -24.78 -6.33 -13.80
C GLU A 81 -24.18 -5.01 -13.24
N GLY A 82 -23.05 -4.56 -13.80
CA GLY A 82 -22.38 -3.33 -13.42
C GLY A 82 -22.96 -2.05 -14.04
N ALA A 83 -24.01 -2.12 -14.86
CA ALA A 83 -24.55 -1.02 -15.67
C ALA A 83 -25.27 0.10 -14.88
N ASN A 84 -25.06 0.22 -13.56
CA ASN A 84 -25.58 1.33 -12.76
C ASN A 84 -25.13 2.70 -13.36
N PRO A 85 -26.05 3.64 -13.64
CA PRO A 85 -25.73 4.95 -14.22
C PRO A 85 -24.63 5.73 -13.48
N LYS A 86 -24.63 5.70 -12.14
CA LYS A 86 -23.60 6.38 -11.34
C LYS A 86 -22.21 5.78 -11.57
N ARG A 87 -22.15 4.46 -11.76
CA ARG A 87 -20.91 3.72 -12.00
C ARG A 87 -20.40 3.95 -13.42
N LEU A 88 -21.28 3.86 -14.42
CA LEU A 88 -20.96 4.17 -15.81
C LEU A 88 -20.39 5.60 -15.94
N LYS A 89 -21.01 6.58 -15.29
CA LYS A 89 -20.53 7.97 -15.28
C LYS A 89 -19.12 8.08 -14.71
N LYS A 90 -18.81 7.34 -13.63
CA LYS A 90 -17.46 7.30 -13.05
C LYS A 90 -16.44 6.66 -13.98
N ILE A 91 -16.78 5.54 -14.62
CA ILE A 91 -15.89 4.85 -15.58
C ILE A 91 -15.58 5.78 -16.75
N TYR A 92 -16.62 6.39 -17.33
CA TYR A 92 -16.48 7.33 -18.44
C TYR A 92 -15.61 8.53 -18.05
N ALA A 93 -15.97 9.25 -16.98
CA ALA A 93 -15.25 10.43 -16.54
C ALA A 93 -13.79 10.14 -16.13
N HIS A 94 -13.53 8.99 -15.49
CA HIS A 94 -12.19 8.59 -15.10
C HIS A 94 -11.29 8.34 -16.30
N ASN A 95 -11.76 7.59 -17.30
CA ASN A 95 -10.99 7.30 -18.50
C ASN A 95 -10.70 8.58 -19.30
N LEU A 96 -11.70 9.44 -19.51
CA LEU A 96 -11.49 10.74 -20.15
C LEU A 96 -10.41 11.54 -19.41
N LYS A 97 -10.55 11.68 -18.10
CA LYS A 97 -9.61 12.49 -17.30
C LYS A 97 -8.18 12.00 -17.40
N ASN A 98 -7.96 10.69 -17.28
CA ASN A 98 -6.64 10.10 -17.41
C ASN A 98 -6.09 10.30 -18.83
N ALA A 99 -6.92 10.06 -19.85
CA ALA A 99 -6.53 10.21 -21.24
C ALA A 99 -6.11 11.65 -21.56
N TYR A 100 -6.92 12.65 -21.20
CA TYR A 100 -6.58 14.05 -21.41
C TYR A 100 -5.35 14.49 -20.62
N ALA A 101 -5.17 13.99 -19.39
CA ALA A 101 -3.97 14.31 -18.61
C ALA A 101 -2.70 13.76 -19.24
N SER A 102 -2.71 12.51 -19.69
CA SER A 102 -1.60 11.90 -20.42
C SER A 102 -1.33 12.57 -21.75
N GLY A 103 -2.39 12.90 -22.51
CA GLY A 103 -2.27 13.62 -23.78
C GLY A 103 -1.61 15.00 -23.60
N ARG A 104 -2.05 15.77 -22.60
CA ARG A 104 -1.40 17.04 -22.24
C ARG A 104 0.05 16.85 -21.83
N LYS A 105 0.38 15.83 -21.02
CA LYS A 105 1.78 15.54 -20.68
C LYS A 105 2.60 15.25 -21.93
N MET A 106 2.10 14.43 -22.84
CA MET A 106 2.79 14.10 -24.09
C MET A 106 3.07 15.37 -24.93
N GLU A 107 2.08 16.25 -25.07
CA GLU A 107 2.25 17.54 -25.74
C GLU A 107 3.30 18.44 -25.05
N MET A 108 3.30 18.48 -23.71
CA MET A 108 4.29 19.21 -22.94
C MET A 108 5.70 18.64 -23.11
N MET A 109 5.83 17.30 -23.19
CA MET A 109 7.10 16.61 -23.42
C MET A 109 7.58 16.74 -24.87
N SER A 110 6.70 16.92 -25.85
CA SER A 110 7.08 17.10 -27.25
C SER A 110 7.56 18.52 -27.57
N ARG A 111 7.45 19.47 -26.63
CA ARG A 111 7.97 20.83 -26.84
C ARG A 111 9.49 20.79 -27.04
N PRO A 112 10.03 21.49 -28.05
CA PRO A 112 11.48 21.55 -28.25
C PRO A 112 12.14 22.23 -27.06
N ALA A 113 13.39 21.88 -26.78
CA ALA A 113 14.17 22.53 -25.74
C ALA A 113 14.19 24.04 -25.96
N PHE A 114 14.00 24.81 -24.90
CA PHE A 114 13.94 26.26 -24.95
C PHE A 114 14.81 26.83 -23.83
N LYS A 115 16.11 26.96 -24.12
CA LYS A 115 17.06 27.55 -23.17
C LYS A 115 17.09 29.06 -23.29
N THR A 116 17.16 29.73 -22.14
CA THR A 116 17.44 31.16 -22.04
C THR A 116 18.77 31.38 -21.33
N PRO A 117 19.45 32.52 -21.53
CA PRO A 117 20.67 32.86 -20.79
C PRO A 117 20.50 32.87 -19.26
N LYS A 118 19.26 32.85 -18.76
CA LYS A 118 18.92 32.84 -17.33
C LYS A 118 18.82 31.44 -16.73
N ASP A 119 18.88 30.38 -17.55
CA ASP A 119 18.89 29.02 -17.04
C ASP A 119 20.21 28.75 -16.28
N ARG A 120 20.11 28.30 -15.03
CA ARG A 120 21.30 27.94 -14.21
C ARG A 120 22.03 26.75 -14.85
N GLU A 121 23.33 26.66 -14.59
CA GLU A 121 24.13 25.48 -14.93
C GLU A 121 23.47 24.19 -14.41
N GLY A 122 23.36 23.18 -15.26
CA GLY A 122 22.70 21.90 -14.98
C GLY A 122 21.22 21.80 -15.44
N ILE A 123 20.62 22.87 -15.97
CA ILE A 123 19.29 22.79 -16.61
C ILE A 123 19.45 22.52 -18.12
N GLU A 124 19.16 21.29 -18.53
CA GLU A 124 19.44 20.84 -19.91
C GLU A 124 18.39 21.26 -20.96
N ASP A 125 17.17 21.64 -20.55
CA ASP A 125 16.00 21.71 -21.45
C ASP A 125 15.22 23.04 -21.36
N GLY A 126 15.46 23.83 -20.31
CA GLY A 126 14.84 25.15 -20.06
C GLY A 126 13.34 25.14 -19.71
N TRP A 127 12.71 23.97 -19.74
CA TRP A 127 11.33 23.76 -19.32
C TRP A 127 11.20 23.23 -17.89
N PHE A 128 10.20 23.74 -17.18
CA PHE A 128 9.83 23.35 -15.82
C PHE A 128 8.37 22.91 -15.78
N PHE A 129 8.09 21.91 -14.95
CA PHE A 129 6.72 21.56 -14.58
C PHE A 129 6.39 22.13 -13.22
N ARG A 130 5.16 22.64 -13.10
CA ARG A 130 4.54 23.05 -11.83
C ARG A 130 3.39 22.12 -11.50
N PHE A 131 3.40 21.54 -10.30
CA PHE A 131 2.28 20.76 -9.80
C PHE A 131 1.17 21.69 -9.29
N SER A 132 -0.04 21.52 -9.81
CA SER A 132 -1.19 22.38 -9.51
C SER A 132 -2.36 21.57 -8.96
N CYS A 133 -2.98 22.11 -7.92
CA CYS A 133 -4.10 21.52 -7.17
C CYS A 133 -5.27 22.50 -7.18
N VAL A 134 -6.49 21.99 -7.07
CA VAL A 134 -7.69 22.82 -6.93
C VAL A 134 -7.75 23.52 -5.56
N LEU A 135 -7.11 22.94 -4.54
CA LEU A 135 -6.97 23.47 -3.17
C LEU A 135 -8.27 23.64 -2.36
N ASP A 136 -9.40 23.13 -2.85
CA ASP A 136 -10.66 23.05 -2.11
C ASP A 136 -10.64 21.98 -0.99
N SER A 137 -11.74 21.87 -0.25
CA SER A 137 -11.90 20.91 0.86
C SER A 137 -11.77 19.44 0.43
N ALA A 138 -12.06 19.13 -0.85
CA ALA A 138 -11.93 17.80 -1.41
C ALA A 138 -10.52 17.48 -1.97
N THR A 139 -9.59 18.44 -1.92
CA THR A 139 -8.18 18.20 -2.26
C THR A 139 -7.51 17.40 -1.15
N ARG A 140 -7.03 16.21 -1.46
CA ARG A 140 -6.37 15.33 -0.49
C ARG A 140 -5.17 16.04 0.14
N PRO A 141 -4.95 15.93 1.47
CA PRO A 141 -3.79 16.52 2.12
C PRO A 141 -2.45 16.10 1.48
N THR A 142 -2.36 14.84 1.05
CA THR A 142 -1.19 14.28 0.33
C THR A 142 -0.92 14.92 -1.03
N HIS A 143 -1.94 15.48 -1.68
CA HIS A 143 -1.77 16.24 -2.93
C HIS A 143 -1.57 17.74 -2.65
N ARG A 144 -2.16 18.26 -1.57
CA ARG A 144 -2.01 19.67 -1.16
C ARG A 144 -0.55 20.03 -0.92
N VAL A 145 0.22 19.13 -0.29
CA VAL A 145 1.67 19.33 -0.06
C VAL A 145 2.49 19.40 -1.34
N LEU A 146 1.96 18.88 -2.47
CA LEU A 146 2.62 18.96 -3.77
C LEU A 146 2.35 20.27 -4.49
N HIS A 147 1.34 21.02 -4.07
CA HIS A 147 0.95 22.24 -4.76
C HIS A 147 2.11 23.24 -4.81
N GLY A 148 2.41 23.75 -6.01
CA GLY A 148 3.49 24.71 -6.20
C GLY A 148 4.88 24.09 -6.31
N THR A 149 5.00 22.75 -6.29
CA THR A 149 6.27 22.08 -6.64
C THR A 149 6.65 22.47 -8.05
N ILE A 150 7.84 23.05 -8.23
CA ILE A 150 8.38 23.43 -9.54
C ILE A 150 9.72 22.75 -9.71
N LEU A 151 9.82 21.86 -10.70
CA LEU A 151 11.05 21.10 -10.98
C LEU A 151 11.29 21.06 -12.50
N PRO A 152 12.53 20.84 -12.96
CA PRO A 152 12.82 20.64 -14.37
C PRO A 152 11.90 19.57 -14.99
N ARG A 153 11.55 19.73 -16.28
CA ARG A 153 10.68 18.82 -17.02
C ARG A 153 11.14 17.35 -16.93
N ASN A 154 12.45 17.12 -17.02
CA ASN A 154 13.07 15.79 -17.04
C ASN A 154 13.43 15.26 -15.64
N HIS A 155 12.98 15.91 -14.57
CA HIS A 155 13.27 15.47 -13.20
C HIS A 155 12.50 14.19 -12.85
N SER A 156 13.18 13.19 -12.26
CA SER A 156 12.63 11.84 -11.95
C SER A 156 11.40 11.84 -11.04
N PHE A 157 11.21 12.90 -10.25
CA PHE A 157 9.97 13.16 -9.50
C PHE A 157 8.70 12.95 -10.34
N TRP A 158 8.71 13.39 -11.61
CA TRP A 158 7.54 13.33 -12.49
C TRP A 158 7.19 11.92 -12.96
N ASP A 159 8.08 10.95 -12.80
CA ASP A 159 7.82 9.54 -13.16
C ASP A 159 6.71 8.94 -12.29
N THR A 160 6.64 9.38 -11.04
CA THR A 160 5.68 8.88 -10.04
C THR A 160 4.65 9.94 -9.61
N HIS A 161 4.95 11.22 -9.80
CA HIS A 161 4.13 12.34 -9.32
C HIS A 161 3.44 13.13 -10.44
N THR A 162 3.20 12.53 -11.61
CA THR A 162 2.33 13.15 -12.63
C THR A 162 0.86 12.83 -12.36
N PRO A 163 -0.02 13.83 -12.17
CA PRO A 163 -1.46 13.61 -12.06
C PRO A 163 -2.07 12.97 -13.31
N PRO A 164 -3.16 12.19 -13.15
CA PRO A 164 -3.86 11.90 -11.90
C PRO A 164 -3.12 10.86 -11.06
N LEU A 165 -2.97 11.12 -9.75
CA LEU A 165 -2.21 10.24 -8.85
C LEU A 165 -3.05 9.10 -8.26
N ASP A 166 -4.34 9.34 -8.09
CA ASP A 166 -5.27 8.37 -7.54
C ASP A 166 -6.72 8.71 -7.93
N TRP A 167 -7.65 7.80 -7.61
CA TRP A 167 -9.05 7.91 -8.01
C TRP A 167 -9.65 9.27 -7.65
N GLY A 168 -10.20 9.94 -8.66
CA GLY A 168 -10.84 11.25 -8.51
C GLY A 168 -9.88 12.44 -8.41
N CYS A 169 -8.55 12.24 -8.44
CA CYS A 169 -7.56 13.32 -8.37
C CYS A 169 -7.82 14.40 -9.44
N ARG A 170 -7.96 15.67 -9.03
CA ARG A 170 -8.22 16.85 -9.89
C ARG A 170 -6.97 17.72 -10.11
N CYS A 171 -5.81 17.25 -9.68
CA CYS A 171 -4.55 17.94 -9.89
C CYS A 171 -4.11 17.86 -11.36
N ARG A 172 -3.19 18.75 -11.74
CA ARG A 172 -2.56 18.77 -13.06
C ARG A 172 -1.11 19.22 -12.95
N ILE A 173 -0.33 18.95 -13.98
CA ILE A 173 0.93 19.64 -14.23
C ILE A 173 0.70 20.71 -15.29
N ASP A 174 1.39 21.83 -15.13
CA ASP A 174 1.46 22.91 -16.09
C ASP A 174 2.95 23.13 -16.43
N ILE A 175 3.28 23.51 -17.68
CA ILE A 175 4.65 23.71 -18.16
C ILE A 175 4.97 25.21 -18.27
N PHE A 176 6.19 25.59 -17.86
CA PHE A 176 6.67 26.98 -17.84
C PHE A 176 8.14 27.05 -18.25
N SER A 177 8.53 28.10 -18.96
CA SER A 177 9.93 28.46 -19.16
C SER A 177 10.51 29.17 -17.92
N SER A 178 11.83 29.31 -17.82
CA SER A 178 12.46 30.13 -16.76
C SER A 178 11.96 31.58 -16.76
N TYR A 179 11.73 32.15 -17.95
CA TYR A 179 11.15 33.49 -18.09
C TYR A 179 9.72 33.57 -17.50
N ASP A 180 8.87 32.59 -17.78
CA ASP A 180 7.51 32.56 -17.24
C ASP A 180 7.50 32.46 -15.71
N LEU A 181 8.45 31.72 -15.14
CA LEU A 181 8.58 31.57 -13.69
C LEU A 181 8.96 32.90 -13.03
N GLU A 182 9.94 33.61 -13.59
CA GLU A 182 10.39 34.91 -13.10
C GLU A 182 9.27 35.96 -13.12
N GLN A 183 8.54 36.07 -14.24
CA GLN A 183 7.40 36.98 -14.37
C GLN A 183 6.28 36.68 -13.35
N LYS A 184 6.20 35.43 -12.89
CA LYS A 184 5.24 34.99 -11.88
C LYS A 184 5.79 35.04 -10.44
N GLY A 185 7.05 35.45 -10.26
CA GLY A 185 7.72 35.46 -8.96
C GLY A 185 7.91 34.05 -8.38
N TRP A 186 8.01 33.04 -9.22
CA TRP A 186 8.18 31.64 -8.81
C TRP A 186 9.62 31.20 -8.98
N THR A 187 10.12 30.45 -8.00
CA THR A 187 11.46 29.87 -8.04
C THR A 187 11.38 28.34 -8.16
N PRO A 188 12.19 27.72 -9.03
CA PRO A 188 12.33 26.27 -9.05
C PRO A 188 12.76 25.76 -7.67
N SER A 189 12.12 24.70 -7.21
CA SER A 189 12.49 24.04 -5.96
C SER A 189 13.85 23.34 -6.14
N SER A 190 14.77 23.55 -5.21
CA SER A 190 16.09 22.88 -5.23
C SER A 190 15.99 21.39 -4.89
N THR A 191 14.95 21.01 -4.16
CA THR A 191 14.61 19.62 -3.87
C THR A 191 13.10 19.43 -4.04
N PRO A 192 12.65 18.26 -4.53
CA PRO A 192 11.23 17.94 -4.47
C PRO A 192 10.78 18.01 -3.00
N PRO A 193 9.57 18.54 -2.71
CA PRO A 193 9.01 18.33 -1.38
C PRO A 193 9.01 16.83 -1.12
N ILE A 194 9.30 16.42 0.13
CA ILE A 194 9.23 15.02 0.52
C ILE A 194 7.76 14.60 0.37
N SER A 195 7.44 14.13 -0.82
CA SER A 195 6.13 13.67 -1.18
C SER A 195 6.12 12.18 -1.00
N SER A 196 5.26 11.77 -0.10
CA SER A 196 4.90 10.40 0.22
C SER A 196 4.25 9.63 -0.94
N ILE A 197 4.61 9.89 -2.20
CA ILE A 197 4.07 9.22 -3.39
C ILE A 197 5.20 8.83 -4.36
N ALA A 198 6.40 8.55 -3.86
CA ALA A 198 7.14 7.43 -4.44
C ALA A 198 6.44 6.16 -3.92
N ASN A 199 5.81 5.44 -4.85
CA ASN A 199 5.41 4.04 -4.78
C ASN A 199 5.51 3.42 -3.36
N PRO A 200 4.40 3.04 -2.67
CA PRO A 200 4.46 2.47 -1.31
C PRO A 200 5.31 1.19 -1.17
N PHE A 201 5.83 0.66 -2.27
CA PHE A 201 6.68 -0.53 -2.30
C PHE A 201 7.96 -0.40 -3.12
N ALA A 202 8.32 0.79 -3.63
CA ALA A 202 9.65 1.00 -4.23
C ALA A 202 10.55 1.77 -3.25
N SER A 203 11.35 1.02 -2.50
CA SER A 203 12.45 1.42 -1.62
C SER A 203 12.10 2.01 -0.23
N SER A 204 12.17 1.12 0.76
CA SER A 204 12.86 1.31 2.05
C SER A 204 12.63 2.55 2.94
N SER A 205 11.44 3.18 3.02
CA SER A 205 11.18 4.07 4.17
C SER A 205 9.72 4.30 4.59
N THR A 206 8.85 3.29 4.55
CA THR A 206 7.49 3.39 5.17
C THR A 206 7.55 3.83 6.64
N SER A 207 8.66 3.58 7.32
CA SER A 207 8.97 4.05 8.68
C SER A 207 9.23 5.56 8.77
N SER A 208 9.84 6.19 7.76
CA SER A 208 10.15 7.63 7.78
C SER A 208 8.87 8.48 7.68
N HIS A 209 7.91 8.03 6.87
CA HIS A 209 6.63 8.73 6.69
C HIS A 209 5.75 8.69 7.94
N LEU A 210 5.64 7.53 8.58
CA LEU A 210 4.94 7.41 9.86
C LEU A 210 5.62 8.24 10.96
N ALA A 211 6.96 8.26 10.99
CA ALA A 211 7.70 9.08 11.93
C ALA A 211 7.43 10.58 11.75
N GLN A 212 7.32 11.06 10.50
CA GLN A 212 6.96 12.46 10.20
C GLN A 212 5.52 12.80 10.60
N ILE A 213 4.56 11.89 10.40
CA ILE A 213 3.17 12.07 10.86
C ILE A 213 3.12 12.19 12.38
N ILE A 214 3.84 11.31 13.08
CA ILE A 214 3.90 11.34 14.54
C ILE A 214 4.56 12.63 15.03
N ALA A 215 5.63 13.10 14.39
CA ALA A 215 6.28 14.37 14.72
C ALA A 215 5.31 15.56 14.60
N LYS A 216 4.59 15.67 13.47
CA LYS A 216 3.57 16.72 13.29
C LYS A 216 2.43 16.64 14.30
N LYS A 217 2.00 15.43 14.67
CA LYS A 217 0.97 15.25 15.70
C LYS A 217 1.47 15.60 17.10
N LEU A 218 2.74 15.33 17.40
CA LEU A 218 3.35 15.73 18.67
C LEU A 218 3.42 17.26 18.79
N GLU A 219 3.74 17.96 17.70
CA GLU A 219 3.71 19.43 17.64
C GLU A 219 2.27 19.96 17.85
N ALA A 220 1.31 19.45 17.09
CA ALA A 220 -0.10 19.88 17.15
C ALA A 220 -0.78 19.58 18.49
N HIS A 221 -0.34 18.52 19.19
CA HIS A 221 -0.88 18.11 20.49
C HIS A 221 0.06 18.39 21.67
N SER A 222 1.04 19.28 21.50
CA SER A 222 2.02 19.63 22.54
C SER A 222 1.39 20.01 23.88
N HIS A 223 0.22 20.65 23.86
CA HIS A 223 -0.56 21.03 25.05
C HIS A 223 -1.39 19.89 25.67
N ASN A 224 -1.57 18.75 24.99
CA ASN A 224 -2.30 17.59 25.49
C ASN A 224 -1.33 16.50 25.96
N LYS A 225 -1.05 16.47 27.26
CA LYS A 225 -0.09 15.53 27.88
C LYS A 225 -0.42 14.06 27.60
N THR A 226 -1.70 13.69 27.58
CA THR A 226 -2.15 12.31 27.33
C THR A 226 -1.88 11.90 25.89
N ALA A 227 -2.25 12.76 24.92
CA ALA A 227 -2.01 12.51 23.50
C ALA A 227 -0.51 12.46 23.18
N SER A 228 0.27 13.38 23.74
CA SER A 228 1.74 13.41 23.57
C SER A 228 2.41 12.16 24.14
N LYS A 229 2.00 11.70 25.33
CA LYS A 229 2.50 10.43 25.91
C LYS A 229 2.19 9.23 25.01
N ALA A 230 0.97 9.15 24.49
CA ALA A 230 0.57 8.07 23.57
C ALA A 230 1.37 8.09 22.26
N LEU A 231 1.60 9.28 21.69
CA LEU A 231 2.39 9.45 20.46
C LEU A 231 3.88 9.09 20.67
N HIS A 232 4.48 9.47 21.80
CA HIS A 232 5.85 9.05 22.14
C HIS A 232 5.97 7.54 22.35
N SER A 233 4.97 6.92 22.98
CA SER A 233 4.90 5.46 23.14
C SER A 233 4.83 4.76 21.78
N LEU A 234 3.95 5.24 20.89
CA LEU A 234 3.83 4.72 19.53
C LEU A 234 5.13 4.88 18.73
N GLN A 235 5.80 6.03 18.83
CA GLN A 235 7.08 6.27 18.16
C GLN A 235 8.15 5.27 18.60
N THR A 236 8.24 5.02 19.90
CA THR A 236 9.18 4.06 20.50
C THR A 236 8.88 2.65 20.03
N GLU A 237 7.60 2.26 20.00
CA GLU A 237 7.15 0.96 19.53
C GLU A 237 7.48 0.73 18.05
N LEU A 238 7.24 1.73 17.19
CA LEU A 238 7.55 1.63 15.76
C LEU A 238 9.06 1.45 15.52
N LYS A 239 9.91 2.23 16.21
CA LYS A 239 11.38 2.08 16.12
C LYS A 239 11.83 0.68 16.55
N LYS A 240 11.25 0.15 17.64
CA LYS A 240 11.53 -1.21 18.11
C LYS A 240 11.14 -2.25 17.05
N ARG A 241 9.91 -2.17 16.54
CA ARG A 241 9.40 -3.11 15.51
C ARG A 241 10.21 -3.06 14.22
N GLU A 242 10.61 -1.88 13.77
CA GLU A 242 11.47 -1.72 12.59
C GLU A 242 12.85 -2.35 12.80
N LYS A 243 13.48 -2.12 13.95
CA LYS A 243 14.77 -2.74 14.31
C LYS A 243 14.65 -4.27 14.30
N THR A 244 13.60 -4.82 14.91
CA THR A 244 13.33 -6.26 14.94
C THR A 244 13.13 -6.82 13.54
N PHE A 245 12.30 -6.18 12.70
CA PHE A 245 12.07 -6.63 11.33
C PHE A 245 13.35 -6.64 10.49
N ARG A 246 14.18 -5.58 10.58
CA ARG A 246 15.47 -5.53 9.84
C ARG A 246 16.42 -6.65 10.28
N ALA A 247 16.50 -6.93 11.58
CA ALA A 247 17.32 -8.01 12.10
C ALA A 247 16.83 -9.39 11.64
N LEU A 248 15.51 -9.62 11.71
CA LEU A 248 14.90 -10.87 11.24
C LEU A 248 15.03 -11.05 9.72
N ARG A 249 14.94 -9.97 8.94
CA ARG A 249 15.17 -10.05 7.49
C ARG A 249 16.59 -10.47 7.17
N ARG A 250 17.59 -9.94 7.88
CA ARG A 250 18.99 -10.36 7.75
C ARG A 250 19.17 -11.82 8.18
N LEU A 251 18.53 -12.22 9.27
CA LEU A 251 18.59 -13.59 9.78
C LEU A 251 17.94 -14.60 8.81
N TYR A 252 16.82 -14.23 8.19
CA TYR A 252 16.05 -15.09 7.27
C TYR A 252 16.84 -15.46 6.01
N ASP A 253 17.71 -14.55 5.55
CA ASP A 253 18.58 -14.75 4.39
C ASP A 253 20.05 -15.06 4.80
N SER A 254 20.32 -15.30 6.09
CA SER A 254 21.68 -15.47 6.63
C SER A 254 22.32 -16.80 6.23
N PRO A 255 23.61 -16.81 5.82
CA PRO A 255 24.38 -18.04 5.64
C PRO A 255 24.82 -18.65 6.98
N ASP A 256 24.88 -17.86 8.05
CA ASP A 256 25.07 -18.36 9.41
C ASP A 256 23.74 -18.84 9.98
N LEU A 257 23.71 -20.14 10.26
CA LEU A 257 22.51 -20.91 10.57
C LEU A 257 22.33 -21.15 12.07
N LYS A 258 23.39 -20.96 12.86
CA LYS A 258 23.46 -21.40 14.25
C LYS A 258 23.42 -20.27 15.25
N THR A 259 23.83 -19.06 14.86
CA THR A 259 23.83 -17.91 15.76
C THR A 259 22.41 -17.58 16.25
N PRO A 260 22.17 -17.59 17.58
CA PRO A 260 20.89 -17.21 18.16
C PRO A 260 20.53 -15.75 17.94
N TYR A 261 19.24 -15.51 17.70
CA TYR A 261 18.63 -14.19 17.73
C TYR A 261 17.45 -14.18 18.71
N SER A 262 17.44 -13.22 19.62
CA SER A 262 16.31 -13.00 20.53
C SER A 262 15.19 -12.25 19.80
N ILE A 263 14.04 -12.90 19.59
CA ILE A 263 12.95 -12.38 18.76
C ILE A 263 12.02 -11.44 19.53
N GLY A 264 11.94 -11.60 20.85
CA GLY A 264 11.08 -10.80 21.70
C GLY A 264 10.98 -11.30 23.13
N SER A 265 10.47 -10.42 23.99
CA SER A 265 10.22 -10.73 25.39
C SER A 265 8.92 -11.50 25.56
N ILE A 266 8.93 -12.44 26.50
CA ILE A 266 7.75 -13.18 26.92
C ILE A 266 6.92 -12.27 27.85
N PRO A 267 5.60 -12.13 27.66
CA PRO A 267 4.75 -11.40 28.59
C PRO A 267 4.82 -12.00 30.00
N SER A 268 4.69 -11.15 31.03
CA SER A 268 4.77 -11.59 32.43
C SER A 268 3.79 -12.70 32.80
N THR A 269 2.62 -12.74 32.14
CA THR A 269 1.61 -13.79 32.28
C THR A 269 2.12 -15.17 31.88
N LEU A 270 3.06 -15.23 30.96
CA LEU A 270 3.69 -16.47 30.51
C LEU A 270 5.04 -16.69 31.20
N THR A 271 5.74 -15.65 31.67
CA THR A 271 7.04 -15.81 32.34
C THR A 271 6.95 -16.73 33.55
N SER A 272 5.86 -16.70 34.31
CA SER A 272 5.62 -17.61 35.44
C SER A 272 5.50 -19.08 35.03
N LEU A 273 4.94 -19.34 33.84
CA LEU A 273 4.77 -20.68 33.27
C LEU A 273 6.05 -21.18 32.56
N LEU A 274 6.83 -20.24 32.02
CA LEU A 274 7.89 -20.51 31.06
C LEU A 274 9.30 -20.35 31.60
N GLY A 275 9.46 -19.76 32.79
CA GLY A 275 10.74 -19.59 33.49
C GLY A 275 11.71 -18.58 32.86
N THR A 276 11.52 -18.23 31.58
CA THR A 276 12.41 -17.36 30.82
C THR A 276 11.73 -16.07 30.37
N LYS A 277 12.55 -15.05 30.07
CA LYS A 277 12.10 -13.71 29.68
C LYS A 277 12.13 -13.49 28.18
N GLU A 278 12.79 -14.35 27.41
CA GLU A 278 13.03 -14.15 25.99
C GLU A 278 12.79 -15.42 25.18
N VAL A 279 12.43 -15.25 23.91
CA VAL A 279 12.32 -16.33 22.94
C VAL A 279 13.44 -16.21 21.91
N GLY A 280 14.19 -17.29 21.72
CA GLY A 280 15.25 -17.39 20.73
C GLY A 280 14.77 -17.96 19.39
N ILE A 281 15.45 -17.60 18.30
CA ILE A 281 15.33 -18.25 16.99
C ILE A 281 16.71 -18.32 16.33
N VAL A 282 16.92 -19.33 15.49
CA VAL A 282 18.11 -19.47 14.64
C VAL A 282 17.69 -19.53 13.17
N ALA A 283 18.57 -19.09 12.28
CA ALA A 283 18.29 -19.08 10.83
C ALA A 283 18.04 -20.50 10.27
N ASP A 284 18.64 -21.55 10.86
CA ASP A 284 18.35 -22.93 10.46
C ASP A 284 16.86 -23.28 10.55
N THR A 285 16.18 -22.82 11.61
CA THR A 285 14.75 -23.04 11.79
C THR A 285 13.93 -22.37 10.68
N MET A 286 14.26 -21.13 10.33
CA MET A 286 13.61 -20.41 9.23
C MET A 286 13.83 -21.11 7.89
N ARG A 287 15.06 -21.55 7.63
CA ARG A 287 15.44 -22.25 6.40
C ARG A 287 14.72 -23.59 6.24
N ARG A 288 14.63 -24.39 7.30
CA ARG A 288 13.88 -25.67 7.29
C ARG A 288 12.38 -25.48 7.05
N HIS A 289 11.82 -24.34 7.44
CA HIS A 289 10.40 -24.04 7.19
C HIS A 289 10.13 -23.52 5.80
N LYS A 290 11.06 -22.80 5.18
CA LYS A 290 10.87 -22.16 3.87
C LYS A 290 10.32 -23.12 2.79
N SER A 291 10.69 -24.40 2.82
CA SER A 291 10.18 -25.42 1.89
C SER A 291 8.82 -26.00 2.27
N LYS A 292 8.46 -26.03 3.57
CA LYS A 292 7.22 -26.61 4.10
C LYS A 292 6.09 -25.59 4.26
N HIS A 293 6.47 -24.33 4.47
CA HIS A 293 5.60 -23.20 4.75
C HIS A 293 5.99 -22.03 3.84
N PRO A 294 5.78 -22.13 2.51
CA PRO A 294 6.07 -21.04 1.57
C PRO A 294 5.24 -19.78 1.86
N GLU A 295 4.17 -19.93 2.64
CA GLU A 295 3.29 -18.86 3.08
C GLU A 295 3.83 -18.03 4.25
N ILE A 296 5.04 -18.33 4.76
CA ILE A 296 5.69 -17.65 5.89
C ILE A 296 7.02 -17.03 5.44
N ASP A 297 7.17 -15.73 5.69
CA ASP A 297 8.40 -14.98 5.39
C ASP A 297 8.97 -14.24 6.63
N ALA A 298 10.02 -13.44 6.42
CA ALA A 298 10.65 -12.65 7.47
C ALA A 298 9.68 -11.66 8.16
N PHE A 299 8.66 -11.18 7.46
CA PHE A 299 7.64 -10.32 8.03
C PHE A 299 6.76 -11.10 9.00
N ASP A 300 6.33 -12.31 8.66
CA ASP A 300 5.54 -13.15 9.58
C ASP A 300 6.31 -13.46 10.87
N TYR A 301 7.60 -13.77 10.79
CA TYR A 301 8.45 -13.94 11.97
C TYR A 301 8.50 -12.68 12.84
N SER A 302 8.47 -11.48 12.24
CA SER A 302 8.43 -10.22 12.98
C SER A 302 7.14 -10.01 13.79
N LEU A 303 6.11 -10.82 13.55
CA LEU A 303 4.85 -10.80 14.29
C LEU A 303 4.90 -11.62 15.57
N ILE A 304 5.95 -12.41 15.83
CA ILE A 304 6.03 -13.28 17.01
C ILE A 304 5.86 -12.52 18.33
N PRO A 305 6.49 -11.35 18.57
CA PRO A 305 6.21 -10.57 19.79
C PRO A 305 4.73 -10.22 19.95
N TYR A 306 4.05 -9.86 18.86
CA TYR A 306 2.61 -9.60 18.89
C TYR A 306 1.82 -10.88 19.19
N ILE A 307 2.19 -12.02 18.61
CA ILE A 307 1.54 -13.31 18.85
C ILE A 307 1.65 -13.70 20.32
N LEU A 308 2.83 -13.50 20.94
CA LEU A 308 3.08 -13.74 22.36
C LEU A 308 2.21 -12.85 23.25
N GLU A 309 2.04 -11.58 22.90
CA GLU A 309 1.19 -10.63 23.65
C GLU A 309 -0.32 -10.87 23.43
N ASN A 310 -0.72 -11.38 22.26
CA ASN A 310 -2.12 -11.48 21.83
C ASN A 310 -2.53 -12.94 21.58
N ILE A 311 -2.27 -13.78 22.57
CA ILE A 311 -2.62 -15.20 22.53
C ILE A 311 -4.14 -15.34 22.63
N ASP A 312 -4.70 -16.09 21.70
CA ASP A 312 -6.10 -16.49 21.69
C ASP A 312 -6.29 -17.78 22.50
N SER A 313 -5.39 -18.75 22.27
CA SER A 313 -5.37 -20.01 23.02
C SER A 313 -3.95 -20.60 23.06
N LEU A 314 -3.58 -21.18 24.21
CA LEU A 314 -2.30 -21.82 24.49
C LEU A 314 -2.50 -23.29 24.85
N TYR A 315 -1.71 -24.16 24.23
CA TYR A 315 -1.73 -25.60 24.46
C TYR A 315 -0.32 -26.15 24.68
N THR A 316 -0.22 -27.29 25.37
CA THR A 316 0.95 -28.18 25.27
C THR A 316 0.78 -29.13 24.08
N ASP A 317 1.89 -29.59 23.50
CA ASP A 317 1.82 -30.65 22.49
C ASP A 317 1.52 -31.99 23.17
N PRO A 318 0.51 -32.74 22.71
CA PRO A 318 0.11 -34.01 23.34
C PRO A 318 1.17 -35.12 23.22
N LYS A 319 2.14 -34.98 22.30
CA LYS A 319 3.19 -35.99 22.08
C LYS A 319 4.48 -35.66 22.80
N ASP A 320 4.74 -34.38 23.07
CA ASP A 320 5.97 -33.92 23.72
C ASP A 320 5.69 -32.60 24.45
N GLU A 321 5.55 -32.68 25.77
CA GLU A 321 5.24 -31.55 26.65
C GLU A 321 6.28 -30.41 26.62
N ARG A 322 7.45 -30.64 26.00
CA ARG A 322 8.42 -29.56 25.76
C ARG A 322 7.92 -28.57 24.72
N TYR A 323 6.94 -28.92 23.89
CA TYR A 323 6.39 -28.02 22.89
C TYR A 323 5.12 -27.34 23.37
N LEU A 324 5.06 -26.04 23.13
CA LEU A 324 3.93 -25.19 23.40
C LEU A 324 3.38 -24.67 22.09
N ILE A 325 2.07 -24.76 21.92
CA ILE A 325 1.36 -24.35 20.71
C ILE A 325 0.49 -23.14 21.04
N LEU A 326 0.81 -22.02 20.41
CA LEU A 326 0.12 -20.75 20.56
C LEU A 326 -0.67 -20.47 19.30
N ILE A 327 -1.92 -20.07 19.47
CA ILE A 327 -2.77 -19.60 18.40
C ILE A 327 -3.09 -18.12 18.62
N SER A 328 -2.94 -17.32 17.56
CA SER A 328 -3.28 -15.90 17.54
C SER A 328 -3.84 -15.51 16.17
N LYS A 329 -4.39 -14.30 16.04
CA LYS A 329 -4.90 -13.75 14.78
C LYS A 329 -4.33 -12.35 14.57
N LYS A 330 -3.86 -12.06 13.34
CA LYS A 330 -3.45 -10.72 12.92
C LYS A 330 -3.69 -10.55 11.43
N PHE A 331 -4.13 -9.37 11.00
CA PHE A 331 -4.41 -9.05 9.58
C PHE A 331 -5.33 -10.06 8.89
N ASP A 332 -6.38 -10.47 9.60
CA ASP A 332 -7.32 -11.51 9.16
C ASP A 332 -6.74 -12.92 8.93
N ARG A 333 -5.47 -13.11 9.27
CA ARG A 333 -4.77 -14.39 9.21
C ARG A 333 -4.59 -14.99 10.60
N HIS A 334 -4.83 -16.30 10.73
CA HIS A 334 -4.51 -17.02 11.97
C HIS A 334 -3.08 -17.52 11.92
N TYR A 335 -2.40 -17.48 13.07
CA TYR A 335 -1.05 -17.96 13.23
C TYR A 335 -1.02 -19.08 14.25
N ARG A 336 -0.32 -20.16 13.92
CA ARG A 336 0.07 -21.22 14.85
C ARG A 336 1.57 -21.15 15.08
N LEU A 337 1.97 -20.75 16.28
CA LEU A 337 3.37 -20.68 16.71
C LEU A 337 3.65 -21.85 17.64
N ALA A 338 4.66 -22.67 17.30
CA ALA A 338 5.17 -23.71 18.19
C ALA A 338 6.49 -23.25 18.80
N LEU A 339 6.58 -23.31 20.13
CA LEU A 339 7.79 -23.01 20.89
C LEU A 339 8.28 -24.28 21.56
N LYS A 340 9.60 -24.48 21.60
CA LYS A 340 10.25 -25.57 22.32
C LYS A 340 10.88 -25.03 23.59
N HIS A 341 10.47 -25.57 24.73
CA HIS A 341 11.01 -25.25 26.04
C HIS A 341 12.06 -26.28 26.47
N ILE A 342 13.27 -25.80 26.74
CA ILE A 342 14.39 -26.58 27.26
C ILE A 342 14.50 -26.26 28.76
N LYS A 343 13.77 -27.02 29.59
CA LYS A 343 13.64 -26.77 31.04
C LYS A 343 15.01 -26.68 31.75
N GLU A 344 15.93 -27.57 31.42
CA GLU A 344 17.29 -27.65 32.01
C GLU A 344 18.10 -26.36 31.84
N LYS A 345 17.91 -25.66 30.72
CA LYS A 345 18.65 -24.43 30.38
C LYS A 345 17.83 -23.17 30.58
N ASN A 346 16.55 -23.32 30.96
CA ASN A 346 15.59 -22.23 31.05
C ASN A 346 15.52 -21.40 29.74
N GLU A 347 15.53 -22.10 28.60
CA GLU A 347 15.52 -21.50 27.27
C GLU A 347 14.26 -21.87 26.50
N ILE A 348 13.75 -20.92 25.72
CA ILE A 348 12.62 -21.15 24.81
C ILE A 348 13.00 -20.74 23.40
N TRP A 349 12.74 -21.64 22.46
CA TRP A 349 13.11 -21.48 21.06
C TRP A 349 11.89 -21.59 20.16
N VAL A 350 11.83 -20.77 19.12
CA VAL A 350 10.84 -20.94 18.05
C VAL A 350 11.13 -22.27 17.35
N SER A 351 10.13 -23.15 17.31
CA SER A 351 10.22 -24.43 16.62
C SER A 351 9.44 -24.45 15.31
N SER A 352 8.30 -23.74 15.21
CA SER A 352 7.48 -23.67 13.99
C SER A 352 6.60 -22.43 13.98
N LEU A 353 6.36 -21.85 12.81
CA LEU A 353 5.38 -20.81 12.59
C LEU A 353 4.60 -21.16 11.32
N VAL A 354 3.27 -21.13 11.40
CA VAL A 354 2.38 -21.48 10.29
C VAL A 354 1.26 -20.45 10.17
N GLY A 355 0.97 -20.04 8.94
CA GLY A 355 -0.13 -19.15 8.60
C GLY A 355 -1.33 -19.94 8.13
N ILE A 356 -2.51 -19.66 8.68
CA ILE A 356 -3.76 -20.37 8.41
C ILE A 356 -4.83 -19.36 8.02
N ASP A 357 -5.16 -19.34 6.72
CA ASP A 357 -6.11 -18.36 6.16
C ASP A 357 -7.57 -18.83 6.31
N SER A 358 -7.79 -20.11 6.64
CA SER A 358 -9.14 -20.70 6.75
C SER A 358 -9.60 -20.82 8.19
N GLU A 359 -10.70 -20.14 8.52
CA GLU A 359 -11.36 -20.22 9.83
C GLU A 359 -11.78 -21.66 10.19
N LYS A 360 -12.25 -22.43 9.19
CA LYS A 360 -12.58 -23.85 9.38
C LYS A 360 -11.34 -24.69 9.75
N LYS A 361 -10.19 -24.43 9.12
CA LYS A 361 -8.94 -25.15 9.41
C LYS A 361 -8.45 -24.85 10.83
N ILE A 362 -8.44 -23.59 11.25
CA ILE A 362 -8.00 -23.25 12.61
C ILE A 362 -8.95 -23.80 13.68
N LEU A 363 -10.26 -23.77 13.44
CA LEU A 363 -11.24 -24.34 14.38
C LEU A 363 -11.06 -25.86 14.51
N ARG A 364 -10.76 -26.56 13.41
CA ARG A 364 -10.44 -27.99 13.43
C ARG A 364 -9.17 -28.28 14.24
N GLU A 365 -8.12 -27.48 14.06
CA GLU A 365 -6.87 -27.62 14.82
C GLU A 365 -7.09 -27.38 16.32
N LYS A 366 -7.83 -26.33 16.70
CA LYS A 366 -8.20 -26.07 18.10
C LYS A 366 -8.94 -27.25 18.72
N ARG A 367 -10.01 -27.72 18.07
CA ARG A 367 -10.78 -28.88 18.54
C ARG A 367 -9.92 -30.13 18.71
N LYS A 368 -8.92 -30.33 17.84
CA LYS A 368 -7.97 -31.45 17.95
C LYS A 368 -7.09 -31.32 19.18
N LEU A 369 -6.60 -30.12 19.49
CA LEU A 369 -5.77 -29.85 20.67
C LEU A 369 -6.60 -29.94 21.97
N GLU A 370 -7.80 -29.34 21.98
CA GLU A 370 -8.74 -29.39 23.11
C GLU A 370 -9.14 -30.83 23.48
N ARG A 371 -9.41 -31.70 22.48
CA ARG A 371 -9.74 -33.11 22.70
C ARG A 371 -8.65 -33.90 23.41
N ASN A 372 -7.40 -33.49 23.25
CA ASN A 372 -6.26 -34.13 23.92
C ASN A 372 -6.03 -33.57 25.33
N LYS A 373 -6.92 -32.72 25.85
CA LYS A 373 -6.84 -32.07 27.18
C LYS A 373 -5.53 -31.28 27.40
N THR A 374 -4.95 -30.74 26.33
CA THR A 374 -3.66 -30.01 26.41
C THR A 374 -3.80 -28.51 26.62
N LEU A 375 -5.02 -28.02 26.90
CA LEU A 375 -5.31 -26.60 27.03
C LEU A 375 -4.71 -26.03 28.32
N VAL A 376 -3.90 -24.98 28.19
CA VAL A 376 -3.24 -24.31 29.31
C VAL A 376 -3.91 -22.97 29.64
N VAL A 377 -4.26 -22.17 28.62
CA VAL A 377 -4.93 -20.86 28.77
C VAL A 377 -5.83 -20.56 27.57
N VAL A 378 -7.02 -19.99 27.81
CA VAL A 378 -7.89 -19.36 26.79
C VAL A 378 -8.14 -17.92 27.20
N LYS A 379 -8.07 -16.99 26.25
CA LYS A 379 -8.48 -15.60 26.48
C LYS A 379 -9.96 -15.46 26.11
N ASP A 380 -10.82 -15.19 27.08
CA ASP A 380 -12.21 -14.80 26.78
C ASP A 380 -12.20 -13.49 26.01
N ARG A 381 -12.81 -13.48 24.81
CA ARG A 381 -12.98 -12.24 24.04
C ARG A 381 -14.24 -11.52 24.53
N PRO A 382 -14.18 -10.22 24.87
CA PRO A 382 -15.39 -9.43 24.95
C PRO A 382 -16.04 -9.36 23.56
N THR A 383 -17.35 -9.59 23.52
CA THR A 383 -18.20 -9.48 22.32
C THR A 383 -18.03 -8.10 21.67
N PRO A 384 -17.72 -8.01 20.36
CA PRO A 384 -17.65 -6.72 19.70
C PRO A 384 -19.07 -6.14 19.51
N TYR A 385 -19.35 -5.06 20.23
CA TYR A 385 -20.45 -4.10 20.02
C TYR A 385 -21.84 -4.68 19.75
N ALA A 386 -22.67 -4.75 20.80
CA ALA A 386 -24.11 -4.63 20.62
C ALA A 386 -24.42 -3.27 19.95
N PRO A 387 -25.29 -3.21 18.93
CA PRO A 387 -25.69 -1.93 18.37
C PRO A 387 -26.42 -1.12 19.43
N MET A 388 -25.90 0.07 19.75
CA MET A 388 -26.65 1.07 20.51
C MET A 388 -27.93 1.38 19.71
N ARG A 389 -29.08 1.19 20.36
CA ARG A 389 -30.41 1.56 19.87
C ARG A 389 -30.59 3.06 19.84
#